data_AF-A0A8K0KKD7-F1
#
_entry.id   AF-A0A8K0KKD7-F1
#
_cell.length_a   1.000
_cell.length_b   1.000
_cell.length_c   1.000
_cell.angle_alpha   90.00
_cell.angle_beta   90.00
_cell.angle_gamma   90.00
#
_symmetry.space_group_name_H-M   'P 1'
#
loop_
_entity.id
_entity.type
_entity.pdbx_description
1 polymer ?
#
loop_
_entity_poly.entity_id
_entity_poly.type
_entity_poly.pdbx_seq_one_letter_code
_entity_poly.pdbx_strand_id
1 'polypeptide(L)'
;MAKVKEQGCRQMGYRCFNGLNCYKLYLQSEKFVDAKRICEEDGAHLAIINSDKEANALVRVYHPCYVPGQAWPRLGFGDFFEKGEYRTIF
;
A
#
# COMPACT_ATOMS: atom_id res chain seq x y z
N MET A 1 -6.96 -6.25 -33.41
CA MET A 1 -6.91 -5.22 -32.34
C MET A 1 -7.36 -5.88 -31.05
N ALA A 2 -6.43 -6.28 -30.20
CA ALA A 2 -6.77 -6.94 -28.94
C ALA A 2 -7.36 -5.91 -27.98
N LYS A 3 -8.59 -6.16 -27.50
CA LYS A 3 -9.24 -5.36 -26.47
C LYS A 3 -8.35 -5.35 -25.22
N VAL A 4 -7.82 -4.19 -24.86
CA VAL A 4 -7.27 -3.95 -23.53
C VAL A 4 -8.44 -4.08 -22.56
N LYS A 5 -8.47 -5.15 -21.76
CA LYS A 5 -9.41 -5.26 -20.65
C LYS A 5 -9.08 -4.10 -19.70
N GLU A 6 -10.00 -3.17 -19.53
CA GLU A 6 -10.02 -2.28 -18.38
C GLU A 6 -10.17 -3.14 -17.12
N GLN A 7 -9.05 -3.59 -16.56
CA GLN A 7 -9.00 -4.04 -15.18
C GLN A 7 -8.78 -2.79 -14.33
N GLY A 8 -9.82 -1.95 -14.29
CA GLY A 8 -9.81 -0.71 -13.54
C GLY A 8 -9.78 -1.02 -12.05
N CYS A 9 -8.76 -0.53 -11.36
CA CYS A 9 -8.74 -0.48 -9.90
C CYS A 9 -9.98 0.29 -9.42
N ARG A 10 -11.04 -0.42 -9.02
CA ARG A 10 -12.23 0.19 -8.41
C ARG A 10 -12.18 0.04 -6.89
N GLN A 11 -11.09 0.47 -6.28
CA GLN A 11 -10.96 0.55 -4.84
C GLN A 11 -10.99 2.01 -4.40
N MET A 12 -12.14 2.44 -3.89
CA MET A 12 -12.40 3.82 -3.45
C MET A 12 -12.31 3.99 -1.92
N GLY A 13 -11.87 2.96 -1.17
CA GLY A 13 -11.91 3.02 0.29
C GLY A 13 -11.23 1.86 1.00
N TYR A 14 -11.45 1.80 2.31
CA TYR A 14 -10.86 0.78 3.18
C TYR A 14 -11.44 -0.60 2.93
N ARG A 15 -10.56 -1.60 2.93
CA ARG A 15 -10.89 -3.02 2.96
C ARG A 15 -10.41 -3.61 4.28
N CYS A 16 -11.36 -4.05 5.09
CA CYS A 16 -11.11 -4.66 6.39
C CYS A 16 -11.07 -6.18 6.29
N PHE A 17 -10.19 -6.80 7.07
CA PHE A 17 -10.05 -8.25 7.14
C PHE A 17 -10.29 -8.71 8.57
N ASN A 18 -11.08 -9.76 8.75
CA ASN A 18 -11.44 -10.24 10.09
C ASN A 18 -10.18 -10.66 10.87
N GLY A 19 -10.03 -10.14 12.09
CA GLY A 19 -8.86 -10.38 12.94
C GLY A 19 -7.58 -9.67 12.50
N LEU A 20 -7.67 -8.71 11.57
CA LEU A 20 -6.58 -7.83 11.10
C LEU A 20 -7.07 -6.39 10.98
N ASN A 21 -6.20 -5.51 10.48
CA ASN A 21 -6.49 -4.11 10.21
C ASN A 21 -7.29 -3.88 8.91
N CYS A 22 -7.72 -2.62 8.73
CA CYS A 22 -8.29 -2.14 7.47
C CYS A 22 -7.20 -1.46 6.62
N TYR A 23 -7.19 -1.73 5.32
CA TYR A 23 -6.18 -1.22 4.40
C TYR A 23 -6.82 -0.50 3.21
N LYS A 24 -6.17 0.56 2.73
CA LYS A 24 -6.59 1.35 1.57
C LYS A 24 -5.37 1.61 0.68
N LEU A 25 -5.56 1.48 -0.64
CA LEU A 25 -4.50 1.72 -1.62
C LEU A 25 -4.73 3.07 -2.29
N TYR A 26 -3.69 3.90 -2.32
CA TYR A 26 -3.63 5.12 -3.12
C TYR A 26 -2.72 4.91 -4.33
N LEU A 27 -3.20 5.25 -5.51
CA LEU A 27 -2.46 5.05 -6.78
C LEU A 27 -1.55 6.23 -7.16
N GLN A 28 -1.72 7.39 -6.53
CA GLN A 28 -1.14 8.66 -6.99
C GLN A 28 0.19 9.04 -6.34
N SER A 29 0.80 8.18 -5.53
CA SER A 29 1.97 8.59 -4.73
C SER A 29 3.27 7.94 -5.17
N GLU A 30 4.20 8.77 -5.67
CA GLU A 30 5.53 8.31 -6.09
C GLU A 30 6.58 8.46 -4.97
N LYS A 31 6.48 9.50 -4.13
CA LYS A 31 7.45 9.75 -3.05
C LYS A 31 6.94 9.20 -1.74
N PHE A 32 7.86 8.65 -0.94
CA PHE A 32 7.55 8.13 0.38
C PHE A 32 6.87 9.16 1.30
N VAL A 33 7.41 10.39 1.31
CA VAL A 33 6.88 11.49 2.15
C VAL A 33 5.44 11.83 1.78
N ASP A 34 5.13 11.90 0.49
CA ASP A 34 3.77 12.16 0.02
C ASP A 34 2.82 11.00 0.37
N ALA A 35 3.27 9.76 0.23
CA ALA A 35 2.48 8.58 0.59
C ALA A 35 2.17 8.56 2.09
N LYS A 36 3.18 8.86 2.92
CA LYS A 36 3.03 8.98 4.38
C LYS A 36 1.98 10.04 4.74
N ARG A 37 2.14 11.25 4.20
CA ARG A 37 1.22 12.37 4.45
C ARG A 37 -0.22 12.01 4.05
N ILE A 38 -0.43 11.41 2.89
CA ILE A 38 -1.77 11.02 2.41
C ILE A 38 -2.42 10.00 3.37
N CYS A 39 -1.67 9.00 3.83
CA CYS A 39 -2.20 8.03 4.80
C CYS A 39 -2.53 8.69 6.15
N GLU A 40 -1.72 9.63 6.61
CA GLU A 40 -1.94 10.38 7.86
C GLU A 40 -3.14 11.32 7.78
N GLU A 41 -3.34 12.00 6.65
CA GLU A 41 -4.53 12.85 6.40
C GLU A 41 -5.84 12.03 6.40
N ASP A 42 -5.78 10.74 6.07
CA ASP A 42 -6.90 9.81 6.12
C ASP A 42 -7.07 9.16 7.51
N GLY A 43 -6.35 9.64 8.53
CA GLY A 43 -6.40 9.14 9.90
C GLY A 43 -5.73 7.78 10.10
N ALA A 44 -4.85 7.37 9.18
CA ALA A 44 -4.13 6.11 9.20
C ALA A 44 -2.60 6.33 9.10
N HIS A 45 -1.86 5.27 8.82
CA HIS A 45 -0.42 5.34 8.56
C HIS A 45 -0.06 4.39 7.42
N LEU A 46 1.16 4.51 6.87
CA LEU A 46 1.64 3.55 5.87
C LEU A 46 1.62 2.13 6.45
N ALA A 47 1.19 1.17 5.63
CA ALA A 47 1.02 -0.20 6.09
C ALA A 47 2.35 -0.81 6.55
N ILE A 48 2.37 -1.34 7.76
CA ILE A 48 3.46 -2.14 8.32
C ILE A 48 3.02 -3.60 8.25
N ILE A 49 3.96 -4.49 7.90
CA ILE A 49 3.71 -5.93 7.76
C ILE A 49 4.48 -6.65 8.87
N ASN A 50 3.74 -7.15 9.85
CA ASN A 50 4.27 -7.88 11.00
C ASN A 50 3.92 -9.38 10.97
N SER A 51 3.13 -9.82 9.99
CA SER A 51 2.79 -11.25 9.83
C SER A 51 2.43 -11.63 8.39
N ASP A 52 2.52 -12.92 8.08
CA ASP A 52 2.10 -13.48 6.79
C ASP A 52 0.62 -13.22 6.49
N LYS A 53 -0.23 -13.12 7.53
CA LYS A 53 -1.65 -12.82 7.36
C LYS A 53 -1.86 -11.40 6.83
N GLU A 54 -1.08 -10.44 7.32
CA GLU A 54 -1.11 -9.05 6.85
C GLU A 54 -0.56 -8.92 5.44
N ALA A 55 0.56 -9.60 5.12
CA ALA A 55 1.10 -9.67 3.76
C ALA A 55 0.05 -10.17 2.77
N ASN A 56 -0.62 -11.29 3.09
CA ASN A 56 -1.68 -11.85 2.27
C ASN A 56 -2.88 -10.91 2.11
N ALA A 57 -3.26 -10.17 3.17
CA ALA A 57 -4.33 -9.17 3.11
C ALA A 57 -3.97 -8.02 2.16
N LEU A 58 -2.75 -7.48 2.24
CA LEU A 58 -2.25 -6.41 1.38
C LEU A 58 -2.15 -6.85 -0.08
N VAL A 59 -1.71 -8.08 -0.37
CA VAL A 59 -1.75 -8.62 -1.74
C VAL A 59 -3.17 -8.60 -2.29
N ARG A 60 -4.18 -8.99 -1.49
CA ARG A 60 -5.59 -8.95 -1.93
C ARG A 60 -6.09 -7.54 -2.21
N VAL A 61 -5.58 -6.53 -1.49
CA VAL A 61 -5.86 -5.11 -1.73
C VAL A 61 -5.16 -4.65 -3.02
N TYR A 62 -3.88 -4.97 -3.19
CA TYR A 62 -3.04 -4.48 -4.27
C TYR A 62 -3.31 -5.14 -5.64
N HIS A 63 -3.47 -6.48 -5.66
CA HIS A 63 -3.51 -7.27 -6.89
C HIS A 63 -4.59 -6.82 -7.91
N PRO A 64 -5.81 -6.43 -7.49
CA PRO A 64 -6.82 -5.90 -8.42
C PRO A 64 -6.41 -4.61 -9.15
N CYS A 65 -5.41 -3.90 -8.62
CA CYS A 65 -4.89 -2.64 -9.13
C CYS A 65 -3.48 -2.82 -9.73
N TYR A 66 -3.01 -4.06 -9.89
CA TYR A 66 -1.70 -4.33 -10.43
C TYR A 66 -1.67 -4.11 -11.94
N VAL A 67 -0.85 -3.16 -12.38
CA VAL A 67 -0.50 -2.95 -13.79
C VAL A 67 0.99 -3.27 -13.98
N PRO A 68 1.37 -4.07 -15.00
CA PRO A 68 2.77 -4.30 -15.32
C PRO A 68 3.51 -2.97 -15.54
N GLY A 69 4.68 -2.83 -14.92
CA GLY A 69 5.50 -1.61 -15.01
C GLY A 69 5.12 -0.49 -14.04
N GLN A 70 4.07 -0.65 -13.22
CA GLN A 70 3.75 0.34 -12.19
C GLN A 70 4.73 0.27 -11.00
N ALA A 71 4.93 1.40 -10.35
CA ALA A 71 5.70 1.48 -9.12
C ALA A 71 5.02 0.72 -7.98
N TRP A 72 5.84 0.14 -7.09
CA TRP A 72 5.32 -0.57 -5.93
C TRP A 72 4.75 0.41 -4.89
N PRO A 73 3.67 0.04 -4.19
CA PRO A 73 3.14 0.83 -3.09
C PRO A 73 4.22 1.09 -2.02
N ARG A 74 4.15 2.26 -1.40
CA ARG A 74 5.00 2.58 -0.25
C ARG A 74 4.45 1.89 0.99
N LEU A 75 5.33 1.26 1.75
CA LEU A 75 5.03 0.59 3.02
C LEU A 75 5.74 1.33 4.15
N GLY A 76 5.27 1.17 5.38
CA GLY A 76 5.78 1.86 6.56
C GLY A 76 7.11 1.31 7.09
N PHE A 77 8.04 0.94 6.20
CA PHE A 77 9.38 0.48 6.55
C PHE A 77 10.44 1.11 5.62
N GLY A 78 11.63 1.36 6.14
CA GLY A 78 12.76 1.90 5.39
C GLY A 78 13.90 2.35 6.30
N ASP A 79 14.94 2.93 5.70
CA ASP A 79 16.17 3.37 6.37
C ASP A 79 16.22 4.89 6.58
N PHE A 80 15.12 5.45 7.06
CA PHE A 80 14.90 6.91 7.10
C PHE A 80 15.78 7.67 8.10
N PHE A 81 16.20 7.00 9.17
CA PHE A 81 16.93 7.63 10.27
C PHE A 81 18.43 7.42 10.12
N GLU A 82 18.82 6.19 9.81
CA GLU A 82 20.21 5.80 9.60
C GLU A 82 20.29 4.93 8.35
N LYS A 83 21.07 5.36 7.37
CA LYS A 83 21.21 4.66 6.10
C LYS A 83 21.73 3.24 6.34
N GLY A 84 21.02 2.25 5.79
CA GLY A 84 21.35 0.83 5.98
C GLY A 84 20.71 0.20 7.22
N GLU A 85 20.04 0.97 8.08
CA GLU A 85 19.23 0.44 9.17
C GLU A 85 17.74 0.53 8.86
N TYR A 86 17.13 -0.61 8.55
CA TYR A 86 15.71 -0.67 8.20
C TYR A 86 14.84 -0.74 9.46
N ARG A 87 14.00 0.27 9.66
CA ARG A 87 13.03 0.34 10.76
C ARG A 87 11.62 0.64 10.24
N THR A 88 10.63 0.34 11.08
CA THR A 88 9.26 0.80 10.88
C THR A 88 9.11 2.28 11.21
N ILE A 89 8.01 2.88 10.78
CA ILE A 89 7.67 4.28 11.12
C ILE A 89 7.18 4.47 12.58
N PHE A 90 7.19 3.40 13.38
CA PHE A 90 6.94 3.37 14.82
C PHE A 90 8.07 2.61 15.52
#